data_AF-A0A2E4QHA1-F1
#
_entry.id   AF-A0A2E4QHA1-F1
#
_cell.length_a   1.000
_cell.length_b   1.000
_cell.length_c   1.000
_cell.angle_alpha   90.00
_cell.angle_beta   90.00
_cell.angle_gamma   90.00
#
_symmetry.space_group_name_H-M   'P 1'
#
loop_
_entity.id
_entity.type
_entity.pdbx_description
1 polymer ?
#
loop_
_entity_poly.entity_id
_entity_poly.type
_entity_poly.pdbx_seq_one_letter_code
_entity_poly.pdbx_strand_id
1 'polypeptide(L)'
;MPVRLPDPERDFIGQYNRLSASQVNTWKACPRLWYYEKVRRFVMPQIPILFVGRAVEEAICKTLKETPTLIVSTAPEDIYAPTPLDDDGRPDRDFAQKWPAEQLLTLPESKWPNDKNSLLEWANRRVISHLTASLETMRIEWAKHDRKAGDWELDVDIERCERMAKNGIRMHMDEVNACFESISKEEFEAWRAGGRHHWPAPDGRGYSLDGHPLAQKGPITLIEAWEIARPWFVDPDAKPFMMNAVHPEHWFQGEYDLVYRWGGQNKIVDIKASLGNSDRSGDYVEQLRMYAYLWWSTHDKELVDSLEIWYLAADSIKIVQVPSAEELESIGDELQSLWSELREETPSIEGCPPNPAPMRSFGPGGVPSDETPEKSRCGRCDWSHICPGGEFTDEHPNGGSFHLPGSVTETEATPLNGIKTRHTVTGRVHAVINGKHPRITIAEGNSAFADVQIKASEYKDDGPTVPEDLKKGELVCVENAFFQINYKGALILKVDPFARILRLQEGDEEISLNSPRARWNVTGTVVYRTEKRGVSARGDWCRKGLMLMDEFGSLKIEGWQADWGSQYDMLSPGDKVFITNIGIDGWAALTRGEMYRASRLHILHD
;
A
#
# COMPACT_ATOMS: atom_id res chain seq x y z
N MET A 1 -10.65 -3.15 21.22
CA MET A 1 -10.87 -3.63 19.84
C MET A 1 -9.80 -3.12 18.88
N PRO A 2 -8.78 -3.93 18.54
CA PRO A 2 -7.67 -3.51 17.67
C PRO A 2 -8.08 -3.12 16.24
N VAL A 3 -9.32 -3.41 15.85
CA VAL A 3 -9.94 -2.95 14.60
C VAL A 3 -11.12 -2.04 14.92
N ARG A 4 -11.14 -0.88 14.27
CA ARG A 4 -12.28 0.05 14.28
C ARG A 4 -12.61 0.41 12.85
N LEU A 5 -13.64 -0.24 12.31
CA LEU A 5 -14.08 -0.01 10.94
C LEU A 5 -14.73 1.38 10.81
N PRO A 6 -14.53 2.08 9.68
CA PRO A 6 -15.23 3.33 9.39
C PRO A 6 -16.73 3.07 9.25
N ASP A 7 -17.54 4.07 9.56
CA ASP A 7 -18.98 4.06 9.29
C ASP A 7 -19.19 4.53 7.84
N PRO A 8 -19.61 3.65 6.91
CA PRO A 8 -19.72 4.02 5.49
C PRO A 8 -20.71 5.16 5.23
N GLU A 9 -21.72 5.33 6.07
CA GLU A 9 -22.72 6.40 5.92
C GLU A 9 -22.19 7.77 6.37
N ARG A 10 -21.08 7.80 7.12
CA ARG A 10 -20.49 9.01 7.71
C ARG A 10 -19.07 9.30 7.25
N ASP A 11 -18.42 8.36 6.58
CA ASP A 11 -17.07 8.51 6.08
C ASP A 11 -17.04 9.31 4.77
N PHE A 12 -16.98 10.63 4.90
CA PHE A 12 -16.84 11.56 3.77
C PHE A 12 -15.37 11.78 3.34
N ILE A 13 -14.40 11.24 4.10
CA ILE A 13 -12.97 11.41 3.83
C ILE A 13 -12.49 10.33 2.86
N GLY A 14 -12.88 9.08 3.14
CA GLY A 14 -12.52 7.91 2.37
C GLY A 14 -11.08 7.44 2.60
N GLN A 15 -10.83 6.16 2.29
CA GLN A 15 -9.59 5.45 2.63
C GLN A 15 -8.28 6.09 2.14
N TYR A 16 -8.29 6.81 1.01
CA TYR A 16 -7.08 7.35 0.39
C TYR A 16 -6.69 8.75 0.88
N ASN A 17 -7.60 9.45 1.55
CA ASN A 17 -7.37 10.79 2.11
C ASN A 17 -7.08 10.76 3.61
N ARG A 18 -7.12 9.59 4.26
CA ARG A 18 -6.73 9.47 5.67
C ARG A 18 -5.22 9.67 5.82
N LEU A 19 -4.82 10.33 6.90
CA LEU A 19 -3.43 10.43 7.34
C LEU A 19 -2.99 9.10 7.97
N SER A 20 -1.70 8.77 7.86
CA SER A 20 -1.08 7.62 8.52
C SER A 20 0.21 8.02 9.23
N ALA A 21 0.63 7.25 10.23
CA ALA A 21 1.88 7.49 10.96
C ALA A 21 3.11 7.60 10.02
N SER A 22 3.17 6.76 8.98
CA SER A 22 4.23 6.83 7.96
C SER A 22 4.23 8.16 7.22
N GLN A 23 3.07 8.74 6.89
CA GLN A 23 2.99 10.06 6.25
C GLN A 23 3.43 11.18 7.18
N VAL A 24 3.04 11.12 8.45
CA VAL A 24 3.47 12.07 9.49
C VAL A 24 4.98 12.04 9.64
N ASN A 25 5.56 10.85 9.76
CA ASN A 25 7.01 10.67 9.88
C ASN A 25 7.74 11.17 8.64
N THR A 26 7.27 10.87 7.43
CA THR A 26 7.87 11.42 6.20
C THR A 26 7.82 12.94 6.16
N TRP A 27 6.70 13.56 6.54
CA TRP A 27 6.56 15.02 6.59
C TRP A 27 7.53 15.64 7.61
N LYS A 28 7.52 15.16 8.85
CA LYS A 28 8.41 15.63 9.93
C LYS A 28 9.89 15.41 9.56
N ALA A 29 10.22 14.37 8.81
CA ALA A 29 11.59 14.10 8.34
C ALA A 29 12.01 15.02 7.20
N CYS A 30 11.16 15.25 6.19
CA CYS A 30 11.42 16.16 5.07
C CYS A 30 10.12 16.46 4.30
N PRO A 31 9.57 17.69 4.39
CA PRO A 31 8.37 18.10 3.65
C PRO A 31 8.50 17.89 2.13
N ARG A 32 9.68 18.19 1.56
CA ARG A 32 9.94 17.97 0.12
C ARG A 32 9.88 16.49 -0.27
N LEU A 33 10.38 15.59 0.58
CA LEU A 33 10.29 14.14 0.34
C LEU A 33 8.82 13.69 0.34
N TRP A 34 8.04 14.15 1.31
CA TRP A 34 6.60 13.88 1.37
C TRP A 34 5.90 14.36 0.11
N TYR A 35 6.19 15.59 -0.35
CA TYR A 35 5.61 16.14 -1.57
C TYR A 35 5.95 15.30 -2.81
N TYR A 36 7.21 14.89 -2.94
CA TYR A 36 7.65 14.02 -4.04
C TYR A 36 6.93 12.67 -4.04
N GLU A 37 6.74 12.03 -2.88
CA GLU A 37 6.08 10.73 -2.81
C GLU A 37 4.55 10.80 -2.91
N LYS A 38 3.92 11.78 -2.24
CA LYS A 38 2.46 11.83 -2.07
C LYS A 38 1.77 12.70 -3.10
N VAL A 39 2.37 13.83 -3.48
CA VAL A 39 1.82 14.76 -4.48
C VAL A 39 2.35 14.42 -5.87
N ARG A 40 3.67 14.31 -6.05
CA ARG A 40 4.28 13.94 -7.35
C ARG A 40 4.26 12.43 -7.64
N ARG A 41 3.87 11.60 -6.67
CA ARG A 41 3.72 10.14 -6.81
C ARG A 41 5.00 9.42 -7.24
N PHE A 42 6.16 9.92 -6.80
CA PHE A 42 7.42 9.22 -6.97
C PHE A 42 7.43 7.97 -6.09
N VAL A 43 7.90 6.87 -6.65
CA VAL A 43 7.94 5.57 -5.98
C VAL A 43 9.39 5.24 -5.70
N MET A 44 9.83 5.10 -4.45
CA MET A 44 11.21 4.71 -4.11
C MET A 44 11.64 3.38 -4.79
N PRO A 45 12.93 3.15 -5.03
CA PRO A 45 13.41 1.86 -5.53
C PRO A 45 12.97 0.72 -4.63
N GLN A 46 12.45 -0.36 -5.23
CA GLN A 46 11.96 -1.52 -4.50
C GLN A 46 13.09 -2.55 -4.39
N ILE A 47 13.79 -2.53 -3.26
CA ILE A 47 14.92 -3.41 -2.95
C ILE A 47 14.46 -4.66 -2.16
N PRO A 48 15.15 -5.82 -2.28
CA PRO A 48 14.72 -7.08 -1.67
C PRO A 48 14.44 -7.00 -0.17
N ILE A 49 15.25 -6.25 0.59
CA ILE A 49 15.13 -6.15 2.05
C ILE A 49 13.78 -5.57 2.52
N LEU A 50 13.10 -4.74 1.70
CA LEU A 50 11.76 -4.23 2.02
C LEU A 50 10.70 -5.35 2.01
N PHE A 51 10.89 -6.36 1.16
CA PHE A 51 9.99 -7.50 1.05
C PHE A 51 10.33 -8.58 2.08
N VAL A 52 11.62 -8.75 2.42
CA VAL A 52 12.06 -9.64 3.50
C VAL A 52 11.36 -9.30 4.81
N GLY A 53 11.22 -8.02 5.14
CA GLY A 53 10.51 -7.61 6.36
C GLY A 53 9.07 -8.14 6.42
N ARG A 54 8.33 -7.99 5.33
CA ARG A 54 6.96 -8.52 5.18
C ARG A 54 6.91 -10.04 5.28
N ALA A 55 7.85 -10.75 4.63
CA ALA A 55 7.91 -12.22 4.70
C ALA A 55 8.14 -12.75 6.12
N VAL A 56 9.02 -12.10 6.90
CA VAL A 56 9.32 -12.50 8.28
C VAL A 56 8.11 -12.28 9.18
N GLU A 57 7.47 -11.12 9.07
CA GLU A 57 6.26 -10.77 9.82
C GLU A 57 5.10 -11.72 9.50
N GLU A 58 4.85 -11.98 8.21
CA GLU A 58 3.82 -12.91 7.74
C GLU A 58 4.08 -14.34 8.25
N ALA A 59 5.34 -14.80 8.25
CA ALA A 59 5.70 -16.11 8.76
C ALA A 59 5.44 -16.27 10.26
N ILE A 60 5.75 -15.23 11.04
CA ILE A 60 5.43 -15.19 12.47
C ILE A 60 3.92 -15.23 12.66
N CYS A 61 3.17 -14.34 12.01
CA CYS A 61 1.71 -14.28 12.12
C CYS A 61 1.02 -15.60 11.73
N LYS A 62 1.44 -16.25 10.64
CA LYS A 62 0.92 -17.57 10.25
C LYS A 62 1.24 -18.65 11.28
N THR A 63 2.41 -18.60 11.90
CA THR A 63 2.76 -19.52 13.00
C THR A 63 1.91 -19.27 14.24
N LEU A 64 1.72 -18.00 14.60
CA LEU A 64 0.87 -17.60 15.72
C LEU A 64 -0.61 -17.90 15.47
N LYS A 65 -1.05 -18.01 14.20
CA LYS A 65 -2.40 -18.46 13.81
C LYS A 65 -2.62 -19.94 14.08
N GLU A 66 -1.57 -20.75 14.15
CA GLU A 66 -1.68 -22.20 14.34
C GLU A 66 -1.67 -22.63 15.80
N THR A 67 -2.00 -23.90 16.04
CA THR A 67 -1.96 -24.50 17.38
C THR A 67 -1.26 -25.87 17.34
N PRO A 68 -0.40 -26.18 18.33
CA PRO A 68 0.34 -27.45 18.36
C PRO A 68 -0.55 -28.67 18.62
N THR A 69 -1.81 -28.46 19.02
CA THR A 69 -2.79 -29.53 19.25
C THR A 69 -3.47 -30.02 17.99
N LEU A 70 -3.44 -29.23 16.91
CA LEU A 70 -4.07 -29.57 15.63
C LEU A 70 -3.03 -29.88 14.55
N ILE A 71 -1.86 -29.24 14.61
CA ILE A 71 -0.87 -29.27 13.54
C ILE A 71 0.45 -29.84 14.05
N VAL A 72 0.95 -30.88 13.38
CA VAL A 72 2.30 -31.40 13.65
C VAL A 72 3.35 -30.47 13.04
N SER A 73 4.55 -30.43 13.63
CA SER A 73 5.61 -29.50 13.20
C SER A 73 6.05 -29.66 11.75
N THR A 74 5.84 -30.83 11.14
CA THR A 74 6.19 -31.17 9.75
C THR A 74 5.01 -31.09 8.78
N ALA A 75 3.88 -30.51 9.19
CA ALA A 75 2.75 -30.32 8.29
C ALA A 75 3.14 -29.36 7.14
N PRO A 76 2.44 -29.41 5.99
CA PRO A 76 2.56 -28.35 4.98
C PRO A 76 2.26 -26.96 5.56
N GLU A 77 2.80 -25.91 4.95
CA GLU A 77 2.53 -24.52 5.33
C GLU A 77 1.07 -24.12 5.07
N ASP A 78 0.40 -24.74 4.10
CA ASP A 78 -0.98 -24.47 3.69
C ASP A 78 -1.99 -25.42 4.35
N ILE A 79 -1.64 -26.01 5.50
CA ILE A 79 -2.48 -26.99 6.21
C ILE A 79 -3.83 -26.40 6.67
N TYR A 80 -3.89 -25.11 6.96
CA TYR A 80 -5.15 -24.40 7.16
C TYR A 80 -5.75 -23.99 5.82
N ALA A 81 -7.03 -24.32 5.64
CA ALA A 81 -7.82 -23.69 4.59
C ALA A 81 -7.84 -22.16 4.80
N PRO A 82 -8.00 -21.37 3.72
CA PRO A 82 -8.11 -19.92 3.83
C PRO A 82 -9.24 -19.49 4.77
N THR A 83 -9.02 -18.43 5.55
CA THR A 83 -10.07 -17.80 6.36
C THR A 83 -11.24 -17.38 5.45
N PRO A 84 -12.50 -17.68 5.80
CA PRO A 84 -13.67 -17.19 5.08
C PRO A 84 -13.74 -15.66 5.17
N LEU A 85 -13.92 -14.99 4.04
CA LEU A 85 -13.98 -13.54 3.95
C LEU A 85 -15.36 -13.04 3.50
N ASP A 86 -15.76 -11.87 4.01
CA ASP A 86 -16.92 -11.12 3.54
C ASP A 86 -16.66 -10.46 2.16
N ASP A 87 -17.67 -9.80 1.60
CA ASP A 87 -17.56 -9.12 0.29
C ASP A 87 -16.46 -8.04 0.26
N ASP A 88 -16.23 -7.39 1.40
CA ASP A 88 -15.19 -6.39 1.62
C ASP A 88 -13.79 -7.02 1.71
N GLY A 89 -13.69 -8.32 2.04
CA GLY A 89 -12.43 -9.05 2.20
C GLY A 89 -11.90 -9.08 3.64
N ARG A 90 -12.77 -8.95 4.64
CA ARG A 90 -12.48 -9.13 6.07
C ARG A 90 -12.92 -10.52 6.53
N PRO A 91 -12.37 -11.08 7.61
CA PRO A 91 -12.86 -12.35 8.16
C PRO A 91 -14.36 -12.29 8.50
N ASP A 92 -15.16 -13.10 7.81
CA ASP A 92 -16.63 -13.03 7.82
C ASP A 92 -17.20 -13.44 9.18
N ARG A 93 -17.81 -12.48 9.88
CA ARG A 93 -18.39 -12.70 11.21
C ARG A 93 -19.64 -13.57 11.20
N ASP A 94 -20.37 -13.54 10.09
CA ASP A 94 -21.66 -14.21 9.93
C ASP A 94 -21.50 -15.57 9.22
N PHE A 95 -20.26 -16.01 9.03
CA PHE A 95 -19.95 -17.29 8.39
C PHE A 95 -20.50 -18.48 9.19
N ALA A 96 -21.52 -19.12 8.63
CA ALA A 96 -22.26 -20.19 9.28
C ALA A 96 -21.65 -21.59 9.16
N GLN A 97 -20.56 -21.76 8.41
CA GLN A 97 -19.89 -23.06 8.25
C GLN A 97 -18.64 -23.16 9.15
N LYS A 98 -17.96 -24.31 9.06
CA LYS A 98 -16.77 -24.57 9.87
C LYS A 98 -15.59 -23.71 9.45
N TRP A 99 -14.98 -23.08 10.44
CA TRP A 99 -13.73 -22.34 10.28
C TRP A 99 -12.52 -23.28 10.10
N PRO A 100 -11.38 -22.81 9.56
CA PRO A 100 -10.24 -23.67 9.20
C PRO A 100 -9.77 -24.62 10.31
N ALA A 101 -9.66 -24.16 11.55
CA ALA A 101 -9.23 -24.99 12.68
C ALA A 101 -10.29 -26.03 13.09
N GLU A 102 -11.58 -25.74 12.87
CA GLU A 102 -12.71 -26.63 13.18
C GLU A 102 -12.88 -27.78 12.17
N GLN A 103 -12.17 -27.68 11.05
CA GLN A 103 -12.09 -28.72 10.02
C GLN A 103 -10.99 -29.76 10.34
N LEU A 104 -10.07 -29.45 11.26
CA LEU A 104 -9.01 -30.37 11.68
C LEU A 104 -9.42 -31.18 12.91
N LEU A 105 -8.93 -32.42 12.98
CA LEU A 105 -9.04 -33.25 14.16
C LEU A 105 -7.90 -32.95 15.13
N THR A 106 -8.21 -32.94 16.43
CA THR A 106 -7.20 -32.83 17.47
C THR A 106 -6.24 -34.01 17.41
N LEU A 107 -4.95 -33.72 17.48
CA LEU A 107 -3.89 -34.72 17.57
C LEU A 107 -4.02 -35.50 18.89
N PRO A 108 -3.59 -36.76 18.93
CA PRO A 108 -3.49 -37.49 20.20
C PRO A 108 -2.58 -36.74 21.19
N GLU A 109 -2.92 -36.73 22.48
CA GLU A 109 -2.15 -36.04 23.53
C GLU A 109 -0.65 -36.44 23.55
N SER A 110 -0.33 -37.67 23.13
CA SER A 110 1.05 -38.15 22.99
C SER A 110 1.88 -37.43 21.93
N LYS A 111 1.24 -36.60 21.09
CA LYS A 111 1.87 -35.76 20.08
C LYS A 111 1.96 -34.30 20.49
N TRP A 112 1.34 -33.92 21.60
CA TRP A 112 1.35 -32.54 22.06
C TRP A 112 2.71 -32.21 22.69
N PRO A 113 3.19 -30.96 22.53
CA PRO A 113 4.30 -30.46 23.33
C PRO A 113 3.96 -30.54 24.82
N ASN A 114 4.88 -31.10 25.60
CA ASN A 114 4.71 -31.31 27.04
C ASN A 114 5.59 -30.40 27.89
N ASP A 115 6.46 -29.61 27.27
CA ASP A 115 7.34 -28.66 27.92
C ASP A 115 7.65 -27.45 27.02
N LYS A 116 8.30 -26.42 27.60
CA LYS A 116 8.64 -25.17 26.91
C LYS A 116 9.54 -25.41 25.68
N ASN A 117 10.45 -26.37 25.76
CA ASN A 117 11.43 -26.66 24.70
C ASN A 117 10.77 -27.34 23.49
N SER A 118 9.91 -28.32 23.73
CA SER A 118 9.15 -29.03 22.69
C SER A 118 8.15 -28.10 22.00
N LEU A 119 7.55 -27.14 22.72
CA LEU A 119 6.66 -26.13 22.13
C LEU A 119 7.45 -25.15 21.26
N LEU A 120 8.58 -24.64 21.74
CA LEU A 120 9.46 -23.76 20.96
C LEU A 120 10.02 -24.48 19.72
N GLU A 121 10.41 -25.75 19.84
CA GLU A 121 10.86 -26.56 18.70
C GLU A 121 9.75 -26.76 17.66
N TRP A 122 8.51 -26.98 18.11
CA TRP A 122 7.36 -27.02 17.21
C TRP A 122 7.18 -25.69 16.48
N ALA A 123 7.12 -24.58 17.21
CA ALA A 123 6.88 -23.25 16.64
C ALA A 123 8.01 -22.82 15.69
N ASN A 124 9.28 -23.12 16.04
CA ASN A 124 10.43 -22.85 15.17
C ASN A 124 10.36 -23.62 13.85
N ARG A 125 9.88 -24.86 13.85
CA ARG A 125 9.70 -25.61 12.59
C ARG A 125 8.57 -25.04 11.74
N ARG A 126 7.47 -24.63 12.38
CA ARG A 126 6.33 -23.99 11.69
C ARG A 126 6.75 -22.66 11.06
N VAL A 127 7.45 -21.79 11.80
CA VAL A 127 7.85 -20.48 11.29
C VAL A 127 8.84 -20.59 10.13
N ILE A 128 9.73 -21.58 10.12
CA ILE A 128 10.62 -21.82 8.97
C ILE A 128 9.81 -22.23 7.74
N SER A 129 8.84 -23.14 7.89
CA SER A 129 7.97 -23.58 6.78
C SER A 129 7.23 -22.40 6.16
N HIS A 130 6.63 -21.55 7.01
CA HIS A 130 5.93 -20.34 6.55
C HIS A 130 6.87 -19.31 5.94
N LEU A 131 8.07 -19.13 6.51
CA LEU A 131 9.07 -18.20 5.99
C LEU A 131 9.54 -18.60 4.59
N THR A 132 9.78 -19.89 4.33
CA THR A 132 10.19 -20.37 3.00
C THR A 132 9.15 -19.99 1.94
N ALA A 133 7.87 -20.26 2.19
CA ALA A 133 6.80 -19.91 1.25
C ALA A 133 6.59 -18.38 1.11
N SER A 134 6.71 -17.64 2.22
CA SER A 134 6.54 -16.19 2.24
C SER A 134 7.68 -15.47 1.50
N LEU A 135 8.93 -15.93 1.65
CA LEU A 135 10.07 -15.40 0.91
C LEU A 135 9.93 -15.61 -0.61
N GLU A 136 9.48 -16.79 -1.05
CA GLU A 136 9.26 -17.03 -2.48
C GLU A 136 8.14 -16.14 -3.06
N THR A 137 7.04 -15.98 -2.31
CA THR A 137 5.95 -15.06 -2.68
C THR A 137 6.48 -13.63 -2.83
N MET A 138 7.25 -13.17 -1.85
CA MET A 138 7.87 -11.85 -1.84
C MET A 138 8.92 -11.66 -2.96
N ARG A 139 9.69 -12.70 -3.29
CA ARG A 139 10.62 -12.69 -4.42
C ARG A 139 9.89 -12.48 -5.74
N ILE A 140 8.77 -13.17 -5.94
CA ILE A 140 7.93 -13.02 -7.13
C ILE A 140 7.30 -11.61 -7.18
N GLU A 141 6.84 -11.09 -6.05
CA GLU A 141 6.28 -9.73 -5.96
C GLU A 141 7.31 -8.67 -6.32
N TRP A 142 8.50 -8.73 -5.69
CA TRP A 142 9.64 -7.86 -6.00
C TRP A 142 10.03 -7.93 -7.49
N ALA A 143 10.13 -9.15 -8.05
CA ALA A 143 10.54 -9.35 -9.43
C ALA A 143 9.58 -8.74 -10.47
N LYS A 144 8.29 -8.59 -10.11
CA LYS A 144 7.24 -7.98 -10.92
C LYS A 144 7.17 -6.44 -10.78
N HIS A 145 7.76 -5.88 -9.73
CA HIS A 145 7.74 -4.44 -9.52
C HIS A 145 8.55 -3.71 -10.61
N ASP A 146 8.02 -2.62 -11.15
CA ASP A 146 8.62 -1.94 -12.30
C ASP A 146 9.82 -1.08 -11.98
N ARG A 147 9.90 -0.63 -10.73
CA ARG A 147 11.06 0.01 -10.14
C ARG A 147 11.81 -0.93 -9.18
N LYS A 148 11.87 -2.22 -9.48
CA LYS A 148 12.73 -3.13 -8.72
C LYS A 148 14.19 -2.71 -8.84
N ALA A 149 14.92 -2.83 -7.75
CA ALA A 149 16.35 -2.57 -7.65
C ALA A 149 16.99 -3.65 -6.75
N GLY A 150 18.33 -3.72 -6.77
CA GLY A 150 19.07 -4.76 -6.06
C GLY A 150 19.02 -6.11 -6.77
N ASP A 151 19.53 -7.14 -6.09
CA ASP A 151 19.55 -8.52 -6.54
C ASP A 151 19.10 -9.42 -5.40
N TRP A 152 18.02 -10.17 -5.59
CA TRP A 152 17.45 -11.00 -4.53
C TRP A 152 18.44 -12.05 -4.01
N GLU A 153 19.22 -12.69 -4.89
CA GLU A 153 20.12 -13.78 -4.50
C GLU A 153 21.36 -13.25 -3.76
N LEU A 154 21.75 -12.01 -4.02
CA LEU A 154 22.89 -11.37 -3.35
C LEU A 154 22.49 -10.62 -2.07
N ASP A 155 21.31 -10.00 -2.07
CA ASP A 155 20.87 -9.11 -0.99
C ASP A 155 20.10 -9.84 0.13
N VAL A 156 19.56 -11.05 -0.13
CA VAL A 156 18.75 -11.81 0.82
C VAL A 156 19.54 -12.97 1.43
N ASP A 157 19.93 -12.80 2.69
CA ASP A 157 20.50 -13.86 3.51
C ASP A 157 19.37 -14.68 4.18
N ILE A 158 19.12 -15.89 3.67
CA ILE A 158 18.08 -16.80 4.15
C ILE A 158 18.33 -17.20 5.62
N GLU A 159 19.56 -17.48 6.01
CA GLU A 159 19.88 -17.86 7.39
C GLU A 159 19.59 -16.71 8.35
N ARG A 160 19.87 -15.48 7.94
CA ARG A 160 19.51 -14.29 8.72
C ARG A 160 18.00 -14.13 8.83
N CYS A 161 17.25 -14.38 7.75
CA CYS A 161 15.78 -14.37 7.79
C CYS A 161 15.23 -15.39 8.78
N GLU A 162 15.76 -16.62 8.75
CA GLU A 162 15.38 -17.66 9.71
C GLU A 162 15.67 -17.27 11.16
N ARG A 163 16.85 -16.69 11.43
CA ARG A 163 17.20 -16.21 12.77
C ARG A 163 16.20 -15.15 13.25
N MET A 164 15.86 -14.18 12.40
CA MET A 164 14.87 -13.15 12.75
C MET A 164 13.50 -13.75 13.07
N ALA A 165 13.02 -14.69 12.23
CA ALA A 165 11.74 -15.35 12.45
C ALA A 165 11.72 -16.17 13.77
N LYS A 166 12.77 -16.94 14.04
CA LYS A 166 12.96 -17.69 15.30
C LYS A 166 13.02 -16.77 16.51
N ASN A 167 13.68 -15.62 16.41
CA ASN A 167 13.72 -14.63 17.49
C ASN A 167 12.32 -14.06 17.79
N GLY A 168 11.50 -13.82 16.77
CA GLY A 168 10.10 -13.42 16.97
C GLY A 168 9.27 -14.47 17.70
N ILE A 169 9.44 -15.76 17.35
CA ILE A 169 8.81 -16.86 18.09
C ILE A 169 9.33 -16.94 19.52
N ARG A 170 10.64 -16.74 19.76
CA ARG A 170 11.23 -16.72 21.10
C ARG A 170 10.62 -15.61 21.96
N MET A 171 10.48 -14.40 21.43
CA MET A 171 9.84 -13.28 22.12
C MET A 171 8.36 -13.58 22.42
N HIS A 172 7.62 -14.22 21.51
CA HIS A 172 6.27 -14.69 21.83
C HIS A 172 6.26 -15.77 22.92
N MET A 173 7.24 -16.69 22.93
CA MET A 173 7.36 -17.68 24.00
C MET A 173 7.60 -17.03 25.37
N ASP A 174 8.22 -15.86 25.44
CA ASP A 174 8.33 -15.09 26.68
C ASP A 174 6.95 -14.61 27.17
N GLU A 175 6.05 -14.19 26.26
CA GLU A 175 4.63 -13.88 26.57
C GLU A 175 3.84 -15.12 27.03
N VAL A 176 4.03 -16.26 26.36
CA VAL A 176 3.41 -17.54 26.76
C VAL A 176 3.84 -17.95 28.17
N ASN A 177 5.13 -17.77 28.49
CA ASN A 177 5.65 -18.07 29.82
C ASN A 177 5.07 -17.16 30.89
N ALA A 178 5.00 -15.85 30.60
CA ALA A 178 4.40 -14.90 31.52
C ALA A 178 2.91 -15.20 31.75
N CYS A 179 2.16 -15.55 30.70
CA CYS A 179 0.77 -15.98 30.80
C CYS A 179 0.61 -17.24 31.65
N PHE A 180 1.45 -18.26 31.42
CA PHE A 180 1.43 -19.50 32.18
C PHE A 180 1.65 -19.26 33.69
N GLU A 181 2.46 -18.27 34.04
CA GLU A 181 2.85 -17.98 35.43
C GLU A 181 1.91 -17.03 36.16
N SER A 182 1.20 -16.14 35.44
CA SER A 182 0.53 -14.98 36.04
C SER A 182 -0.93 -14.76 35.65
N ILE A 183 -1.52 -15.59 34.77
CA ILE A 183 -2.92 -15.41 34.39
C ILE A 183 -3.86 -15.46 35.59
N SER A 184 -4.85 -14.56 35.59
CA SER A 184 -5.90 -14.57 36.61
C SER A 184 -6.82 -15.78 36.45
N LYS A 185 -7.39 -16.25 37.56
CA LYS A 185 -8.33 -17.38 37.53
C LYS A 185 -9.58 -17.02 36.72
N GLU A 186 -10.04 -15.79 36.85
CA GLU A 186 -11.23 -15.25 36.21
C GLU A 186 -11.09 -15.27 34.68
N GLU A 187 -9.97 -14.74 34.15
CA GLU A 187 -9.69 -14.71 32.72
C GLU A 187 -9.51 -16.11 32.14
N PHE A 188 -8.79 -16.97 32.86
CA PHE A 188 -8.59 -18.35 32.48
C PHE A 188 -9.89 -19.16 32.39
N GLU A 189 -10.76 -19.04 33.39
CA GLU A 189 -12.07 -19.71 33.40
C GLU A 189 -12.99 -19.15 32.31
N ALA A 190 -12.95 -17.84 32.06
CA ALA A 190 -13.68 -17.20 30.96
C ALA A 190 -13.22 -17.71 29.59
N TRP A 191 -11.91 -17.83 29.36
CA TRP A 191 -11.37 -18.41 28.13
C TRP A 191 -11.82 -19.85 27.94
N ARG A 192 -11.73 -20.70 28.98
CA ARG A 192 -12.20 -22.10 28.91
C ARG A 192 -13.69 -22.20 28.59
N ALA A 193 -14.50 -21.27 29.09
CA ALA A 193 -15.93 -21.18 28.78
C ALA A 193 -16.23 -20.70 27.34
N GLY A 194 -15.21 -20.38 26.54
CA GLY A 194 -15.37 -19.92 25.16
C GLY A 194 -15.41 -18.39 25.02
N GLY A 195 -15.04 -17.65 26.06
CA GLY A 195 -14.96 -16.20 26.04
C GLY A 195 -13.99 -15.69 24.96
N ARG A 196 -14.46 -14.76 24.12
CA ARG A 196 -13.67 -14.17 23.03
C ARG A 196 -13.95 -12.67 22.94
N HIS A 197 -12.94 -11.92 22.55
CA HIS A 197 -13.12 -10.51 22.21
C HIS A 197 -13.95 -10.36 20.94
N HIS A 198 -14.56 -9.18 20.76
CA HIS A 198 -15.30 -8.87 19.53
C HIS A 198 -14.46 -9.12 18.27
N TRP A 199 -13.21 -8.63 18.24
CA TRP A 199 -12.18 -9.08 17.29
C TRP A 199 -11.21 -10.01 18.04
N PRO A 200 -11.37 -11.35 17.95
CA PRO A 200 -10.47 -12.30 18.58
C PRO A 200 -9.14 -12.37 17.82
N ALA A 201 -8.10 -12.89 18.47
CA ALA A 201 -6.86 -13.22 17.78
C ALA A 201 -7.13 -14.23 16.64
N PRO A 202 -6.50 -14.09 15.46
CA PRO A 202 -6.63 -15.09 14.41
C PRO A 202 -6.13 -16.46 14.90
N ASP A 203 -7.03 -17.43 14.97
CA ASP A 203 -6.74 -18.82 15.38
C ASP A 203 -7.43 -19.86 14.50
N GLY A 204 -8.00 -19.40 13.38
CA GLY A 204 -8.77 -20.25 12.47
C GLY A 204 -10.09 -20.73 13.05
N ARG A 205 -10.63 -20.11 14.11
CA ARG A 205 -11.96 -20.43 14.69
C ARG A 205 -12.93 -19.26 14.53
N GLY A 206 -14.22 -19.56 14.67
CA GLY A 206 -15.27 -18.55 14.64
C GLY A 206 -15.22 -17.52 15.78
N TYR A 207 -16.13 -16.55 15.69
CA TYR A 207 -16.21 -15.44 16.66
C TYR A 207 -16.91 -15.82 17.97
N SER A 208 -17.60 -16.94 18.00
CA SER A 208 -18.29 -17.48 19.18
C SER A 208 -17.93 -18.93 19.37
N LEU A 209 -17.68 -19.35 20.61
CA LEU A 209 -17.41 -20.74 20.99
C LEU A 209 -18.33 -21.15 22.14
N ASP A 210 -18.85 -22.38 22.08
CA ASP A 210 -19.54 -23.03 23.21
C ASP A 210 -18.53 -23.86 24.00
N GLY A 211 -17.72 -23.16 24.81
CA GLY A 211 -16.52 -23.71 25.42
C GLY A 211 -15.32 -23.76 24.46
N HIS A 212 -14.11 -23.56 24.97
CA HIS A 212 -12.93 -23.65 24.14
C HIS A 212 -12.60 -25.13 23.86
N PRO A 213 -12.45 -25.56 22.59
CA PRO A 213 -12.26 -26.98 22.24
C PRO A 213 -10.94 -27.57 22.75
N LEU A 214 -9.98 -26.71 23.10
CA LEU A 214 -8.68 -27.09 23.67
C LEU A 214 -8.61 -26.92 25.19
N ALA A 215 -9.73 -26.62 25.85
CA ALA A 215 -9.78 -26.51 27.30
C ALA A 215 -9.48 -27.87 27.95
N GLN A 216 -8.55 -27.88 28.91
CA GLN A 216 -8.17 -29.07 29.67
C GLN A 216 -8.74 -29.03 31.09
N LYS A 217 -8.56 -30.13 31.84
CA LYS A 217 -8.93 -30.18 33.26
C LYS A 217 -7.74 -29.85 34.14
N GLY A 218 -8.00 -29.18 35.26
CA GLY A 218 -6.97 -28.87 36.27
C GLY A 218 -6.35 -27.48 36.09
N PRO A 219 -5.09 -27.27 36.53
CA PRO A 219 -4.41 -25.98 36.37
C PRO A 219 -4.19 -25.64 34.89
N ILE A 220 -3.77 -24.40 34.63
CA ILE A 220 -3.37 -23.99 33.28
C ILE A 220 -2.26 -24.89 32.75
N THR A 221 -2.38 -25.26 31.48
CA THR A 221 -1.35 -25.98 30.73
C THR A 221 -0.58 -25.03 29.83
N LEU A 222 0.61 -25.43 29.40
CA LEU A 222 1.43 -24.62 28.49
C LEU A 222 0.73 -24.34 27.15
N ILE A 223 -0.09 -25.28 26.68
CA ILE A 223 -0.88 -25.15 25.44
C ILE A 223 -1.98 -24.11 25.62
N GLU A 224 -2.68 -24.14 26.76
CA GLU A 224 -3.68 -23.11 27.07
C GLU A 224 -3.03 -21.73 27.18
N ALA A 225 -1.83 -21.64 27.77
CA ALA A 225 -1.07 -20.39 27.80
C ALA A 225 -0.67 -19.89 26.40
N TRP A 226 -0.30 -20.78 25.46
CA TRP A 226 -0.08 -20.42 24.05
C TRP A 226 -1.32 -19.84 23.40
N GLU A 227 -2.49 -20.49 23.59
CA GLU A 227 -3.74 -20.01 23.00
C GLU A 227 -4.20 -18.68 23.61
N ILE A 228 -4.01 -18.49 24.92
CA ILE A 228 -4.45 -17.27 25.63
C ILE A 228 -3.51 -16.09 25.37
N ALA A 229 -2.19 -16.33 25.41
CA ALA A 229 -1.20 -15.28 25.15
C ALA A 229 -1.14 -14.86 23.67
N ARG A 230 -1.81 -15.59 22.77
CA ARG A 230 -1.87 -15.27 21.35
C ARG A 230 -2.33 -13.82 21.13
N PRO A 231 -1.51 -12.98 20.47
CA PRO A 231 -1.91 -11.61 20.19
C PRO A 231 -2.96 -11.58 19.09
N TRP A 232 -3.72 -10.48 19.05
CA TRP A 232 -4.38 -10.11 17.81
C TRP A 232 -3.34 -9.58 16.81
N PHE A 233 -3.54 -9.89 15.53
CA PHE A 233 -2.80 -9.38 14.38
C PHE A 233 -3.77 -9.40 13.18
N VAL A 234 -3.40 -8.75 12.07
CA VAL A 234 -4.19 -8.83 10.84
C VAL A 234 -4.22 -10.27 10.33
N ASP A 235 -5.41 -10.83 10.09
CA ASP A 235 -5.50 -12.18 9.52
C ASP A 235 -4.74 -12.23 8.19
N PRO A 236 -3.75 -13.14 8.01
CA PRO A 236 -2.95 -13.21 6.79
C PRO A 236 -3.74 -13.40 5.49
N ASP A 237 -4.99 -13.88 5.58
CA ASP A 237 -5.87 -14.05 4.44
C ASP A 237 -6.72 -12.80 4.13
N ALA A 238 -6.79 -11.82 5.03
CA ALA A 238 -7.59 -10.61 4.84
C ALA A 238 -7.02 -9.72 3.72
N LYS A 239 -7.90 -9.00 3.01
CA LYS A 239 -7.45 -8.03 2.01
C LYS A 239 -6.70 -6.87 2.68
N PRO A 240 -5.67 -6.30 2.01
CA PRO A 240 -4.91 -5.18 2.55
C PRO A 240 -5.79 -4.00 3.00
N PHE A 241 -5.43 -3.37 4.12
CA PHE A 241 -6.11 -2.21 4.71
C PHE A 241 -7.54 -2.44 5.23
N MET A 242 -8.07 -3.65 5.13
CA MET A 242 -9.46 -3.94 5.53
C MET A 242 -9.64 -4.13 7.04
N MET A 243 -8.55 -4.31 7.78
CA MET A 243 -8.52 -4.56 9.23
C MET A 243 -7.82 -3.43 10.01
N ASN A 244 -7.84 -2.20 9.48
CA ASN A 244 -7.26 -1.03 10.14
C ASN A 244 -8.12 -0.55 11.32
N ALA A 245 -7.48 0.12 12.27
CA ALA A 245 -8.16 1.05 13.16
C ALA A 245 -8.28 2.42 12.46
N VAL A 246 -9.50 2.93 12.40
CA VAL A 246 -9.82 4.23 11.82
C VAL A 246 -10.37 5.14 12.92
N HIS A 247 -9.84 6.36 13.00
CA HIS A 247 -10.31 7.39 13.92
C HIS A 247 -11.83 7.60 13.76
N PRO A 248 -12.60 7.90 14.83
CA PRO A 248 -14.05 8.07 14.74
C PRO A 248 -14.53 9.12 13.72
N GLU A 249 -13.70 10.12 13.45
CA GLU A 249 -13.93 11.17 12.44
C GLU A 249 -13.22 10.88 11.10
N HIS A 250 -12.72 9.65 10.92
CA HIS A 250 -12.18 9.07 9.68
C HIS A 250 -10.92 9.71 9.08
N TRP A 251 -10.34 10.76 9.67
CA TRP A 251 -9.18 11.46 9.12
C TRP A 251 -7.82 10.79 9.39
N PHE A 252 -7.73 9.86 10.34
CA PHE A 252 -6.50 9.13 10.66
C PHE A 252 -6.73 7.62 10.73
N GLN A 253 -5.73 6.84 10.31
CA GLN A 253 -5.78 5.38 10.36
C GLN A 253 -4.42 4.75 10.62
N GLY A 254 -4.44 3.53 11.14
CA GLY A 254 -3.27 2.70 11.40
C GLY A 254 -3.61 1.22 11.42
N GLU A 255 -2.58 0.41 11.24
CA GLU A 255 -2.61 -1.05 11.36
C GLU A 255 -1.63 -1.42 12.48
N TYR A 256 -2.03 -2.30 13.39
CA TYR A 256 -1.17 -2.77 14.47
C TYR A 256 -0.55 -4.11 14.06
N ASP A 257 0.76 -4.29 14.25
CA ASP A 257 1.41 -5.57 13.95
C ASP A 257 0.91 -6.65 14.91
N LEU A 258 1.08 -6.45 16.23
CA LEU A 258 0.49 -7.32 17.26
C LEU A 258 -0.16 -6.51 18.40
N VAL A 259 -1.26 -7.05 18.95
CA VAL A 259 -1.91 -6.54 20.17
C VAL A 259 -2.16 -7.69 21.14
N TYR A 260 -1.36 -7.76 22.20
CA TYR A 260 -1.54 -8.69 23.32
C TYR A 260 -2.63 -8.17 24.26
N ARG A 261 -3.54 -9.06 24.67
CA ARG A 261 -4.72 -8.74 25.49
C ARG A 261 -4.98 -9.81 26.56
N TRP A 262 -3.91 -10.23 27.22
CA TRP A 262 -3.96 -11.24 28.28
C TRP A 262 -3.47 -10.64 29.59
N GLY A 263 -3.89 -11.19 30.72
CA GLY A 263 -3.49 -10.73 32.05
C GLY A 263 -4.06 -9.35 32.41
N GLY A 264 -5.22 -9.00 31.82
CA GLY A 264 -5.87 -7.70 31.99
C GLY A 264 -5.10 -6.51 31.40
N GLN A 265 -4.11 -6.76 30.55
CA GLN A 265 -3.26 -5.72 29.93
C GLN A 265 -3.47 -5.65 28.42
N ASN A 266 -3.47 -4.44 27.88
CA ASN A 266 -3.40 -4.14 26.45
C ASN A 266 -1.98 -3.70 26.10
N LYS A 267 -1.24 -4.55 25.39
CA LYS A 267 0.11 -4.26 24.90
C LYS A 267 0.14 -4.21 23.39
N ILE A 268 0.60 -3.10 22.82
CA ILE A 268 0.82 -2.95 21.38
C ILE A 268 2.29 -3.23 21.09
N VAL A 269 2.54 -4.11 20.13
CA VAL A 269 3.88 -4.46 19.68
C VAL A 269 4.01 -4.19 18.19
N ASP A 270 5.09 -3.52 17.82
CA ASP A 270 5.52 -3.29 16.44
C ASP A 270 6.73 -4.19 16.14
N ILE A 271 6.62 -5.04 15.11
CA ILE A 271 7.65 -5.99 14.72
C ILE A 271 8.54 -5.31 13.67
N LYS A 272 9.86 -5.41 13.86
CA LYS A 272 10.82 -4.92 12.88
C LYS A 272 11.88 -5.97 12.59
N ALA A 273 11.84 -6.50 11.37
CA ALA A 273 12.87 -7.37 10.79
C ALA A 273 14.17 -6.59 10.49
N SER A 274 14.76 -5.98 11.52
CA SER A 274 15.93 -5.12 11.41
C SER A 274 16.74 -5.14 12.70
N LEU A 275 17.97 -4.60 12.63
CA LEU A 275 18.82 -4.40 13.80
C LEU A 275 18.39 -3.18 14.64
N GLY A 276 17.57 -2.29 14.08
CA GLY A 276 17.20 -1.05 14.76
C GLY A 276 18.33 -0.02 14.90
N ASN A 277 19.36 -0.08 14.06
CA ASN A 277 20.54 0.81 14.12
C ASN A 277 20.54 1.90 13.02
N SER A 278 19.37 2.38 12.62
CA SER A 278 19.23 3.37 11.55
C SER A 278 18.38 4.55 11.99
N ASP A 279 18.44 5.66 11.26
CA ASP A 279 17.59 6.84 11.50
C ASP A 279 16.09 6.50 11.60
N ARG A 280 15.62 5.45 10.91
CA ARG A 280 14.22 4.99 10.98
C ARG A 280 13.80 4.49 12.36
N SER A 281 14.73 4.11 13.23
CA SER A 281 14.42 3.62 14.58
C SER A 281 13.72 4.68 15.43
N GLY A 282 13.98 5.96 15.18
CA GLY A 282 13.25 7.04 15.83
C GLY A 282 11.80 7.16 15.33
N ASP A 283 11.55 6.85 14.05
CA ASP A 283 10.19 6.90 13.47
C ASP A 283 9.30 5.81 14.05
N TYR A 284 9.85 4.65 14.37
CA TYR A 284 9.10 3.55 15.00
C TYR A 284 8.62 3.93 16.41
N VAL A 285 9.40 4.72 17.15
CA VAL A 285 8.99 5.24 18.47
C VAL A 285 7.81 6.20 18.34
N GLU A 286 7.91 7.17 17.42
CA GLU A 286 6.83 8.12 17.16
C GLU A 286 5.57 7.42 16.60
N GLN A 287 5.75 6.40 15.76
CA GLN A 287 4.67 5.56 15.24
C GLN A 287 3.91 4.86 16.37
N LEU A 288 4.59 4.22 17.33
CA LEU A 288 3.93 3.59 18.46
C LEU A 288 3.19 4.59 19.36
N ARG A 289 3.73 5.80 19.56
CA ARG A 289 3.02 6.87 20.28
C ARG A 289 1.73 7.29 19.56
N MET A 290 1.78 7.44 18.23
CA MET A 290 0.59 7.71 17.42
C MET A 290 -0.42 6.55 17.45
N TYR A 291 0.06 5.30 17.52
CA TYR A 291 -0.78 4.11 17.66
C TYR A 291 -1.45 4.00 19.04
N ALA A 292 -0.80 4.48 20.10
CA ALA A 292 -1.43 4.65 21.41
C ALA A 292 -2.55 5.69 21.37
N TYR A 293 -2.35 6.80 20.66
CA TYR A 293 -3.42 7.79 20.41
C TYR A 293 -4.57 7.21 19.59
N LEU A 294 -4.27 6.46 18.53
CA LEU A 294 -5.29 5.81 17.72
C LEU A 294 -6.08 4.79 18.55
N TRP A 295 -5.42 4.05 19.45
CA TRP A 295 -6.11 3.15 20.38
C TRP A 295 -7.05 3.94 21.28
N TRP A 296 -6.51 4.94 22.00
CA TRP A 296 -7.26 5.78 22.93
C TRP A 296 -8.50 6.42 22.28
N SER A 297 -8.36 6.97 21.08
CA SER A 297 -9.47 7.60 20.33
C SER A 297 -10.51 6.60 19.83
N THR A 298 -10.16 5.32 19.63
CA THR A 298 -11.07 4.28 19.13
C THR A 298 -11.67 3.38 20.23
N HIS A 299 -11.22 3.55 21.48
CA HIS A 299 -11.53 2.69 22.63
C HIS A 299 -12.05 3.48 23.84
N ASP A 300 -12.94 4.44 23.62
CA ASP A 300 -13.57 5.20 24.71
C ASP A 300 -12.57 5.80 25.71
N LYS A 301 -11.41 6.26 25.20
CA LYS A 301 -10.31 6.85 25.97
C LYS A 301 -9.59 5.87 26.91
N GLU A 302 -9.66 4.56 26.66
CA GLU A 302 -8.84 3.55 27.32
C GLU A 302 -7.35 3.74 26.98
N LEU A 303 -6.49 3.71 27.99
CA LEU A 303 -5.04 3.75 27.81
C LEU A 303 -4.50 2.33 27.55
N VAL A 304 -3.44 2.25 26.75
CA VAL A 304 -2.65 1.01 26.63
C VAL A 304 -1.68 0.89 27.80
N ASP A 305 -1.37 -0.35 28.18
CA ASP A 305 -0.49 -0.63 29.33
C ASP A 305 0.99 -0.66 28.92
N SER A 306 1.29 -1.05 27.67
CA SER A 306 2.65 -1.16 27.18
C SER A 306 2.76 -0.96 25.66
N LEU A 307 3.88 -0.37 25.25
CA LEU A 307 4.28 -0.19 23.85
C LEU A 307 5.67 -0.80 23.66
N GLU A 308 5.83 -1.70 22.71
CA GLU A 308 7.10 -2.38 22.46
C GLU A 308 7.46 -2.42 20.97
N ILE A 309 8.75 -2.30 20.66
CA ILE A 309 9.31 -2.58 19.33
C ILE A 309 10.17 -3.82 19.43
N TRP A 310 9.85 -4.84 18.64
CA TRP A 310 10.61 -6.09 18.60
C TRP A 310 11.62 -6.04 17.43
N TYR A 311 12.89 -5.81 17.76
CA TYR A 311 13.97 -5.79 16.78
C TYR A 311 14.52 -7.19 16.56
N LEU A 312 13.93 -7.90 15.60
CA LEU A 312 14.16 -9.33 15.40
C LEU A 312 15.63 -9.66 15.07
N ALA A 313 16.33 -8.80 14.32
CA ALA A 313 17.73 -9.07 13.99
C ALA A 313 18.69 -8.78 15.15
N ALA A 314 18.29 -7.90 16.08
CA ALA A 314 19.06 -7.60 17.28
C ALA A 314 18.66 -8.48 18.46
N ASP A 315 17.66 -9.36 18.29
CA ASP A 315 17.10 -10.21 19.33
C ASP A 315 16.73 -9.42 20.61
N SER A 316 16.15 -8.24 20.43
CA SER A 316 15.89 -7.30 21.53
C SER A 316 14.50 -6.66 21.46
N ILE A 317 13.97 -6.34 22.63
CA ILE A 317 12.71 -5.63 22.82
C ILE A 317 13.04 -4.23 23.33
N LYS A 318 12.55 -3.21 22.62
CA LYS A 318 12.62 -1.81 23.06
C LYS A 318 11.26 -1.42 23.62
N ILE A 319 11.24 -1.03 24.89
CA ILE A 319 10.05 -0.47 25.55
C ILE A 319 9.94 1.02 25.17
N VAL A 320 8.76 1.43 24.74
CA VAL A 320 8.40 2.82 24.45
C VAL A 320 7.51 3.34 25.58
N GLN A 321 7.78 4.57 26.02
CA GLN A 321 6.96 5.21 27.05
C GLN A 321 5.55 5.44 26.52
N VAL A 322 4.56 4.92 27.25
CA VAL A 322 3.13 5.19 27.00
C VAL A 322 2.86 6.68 27.25
N PRO A 323 2.31 7.43 26.27
CA PRO A 323 1.96 8.83 26.49
C PRO A 323 0.83 8.96 27.52
N SER A 324 0.91 10.00 28.35
CA SER A 324 -0.16 10.41 29.25
C SER A 324 -1.40 10.90 28.48
N ALA A 325 -2.56 10.95 29.13
CA ALA A 325 -3.80 11.44 28.50
C ALA A 325 -3.65 12.86 27.91
N GLU A 326 -2.93 13.76 28.61
CA GLU A 326 -2.63 15.11 28.12
C GLU A 326 -1.74 15.10 26.87
N GLU A 327 -0.72 14.23 26.84
CA GLU A 327 0.11 14.04 25.65
C GLU A 327 -0.68 13.45 24.48
N LEU A 328 -1.61 12.52 24.74
CA LEU A 328 -2.47 11.93 23.70
C LEU A 328 -3.41 12.98 23.09
N GLU A 329 -3.97 13.88 23.90
CA GLU A 329 -4.75 15.02 23.39
C GLU A 329 -3.89 15.91 22.49
N SER A 330 -2.68 16.28 22.94
CA SER A 330 -1.74 17.07 22.12
C SER A 330 -1.34 16.37 20.82
N ILE A 331 -1.12 15.05 20.85
CA ILE A 331 -0.83 14.26 19.64
C ILE A 331 -2.04 14.31 18.69
N GLY A 332 -3.26 14.21 19.21
CA GLY A 332 -4.48 14.31 18.41
C GLY A 332 -4.61 15.64 17.69
N ASP A 333 -4.42 16.76 18.42
CA ASP A 333 -4.48 18.11 17.87
C ASP A 333 -3.42 18.33 16.77
N GLU A 334 -2.19 17.87 17.01
CA GLU A 334 -1.11 17.91 16.01
C GLU A 334 -1.46 17.12 14.75
N LEU A 335 -1.96 15.89 14.91
CA LEU A 335 -2.29 15.02 13.78
C LEU A 335 -3.47 15.55 12.98
N GLN A 336 -4.49 16.12 13.64
CA GLN A 336 -5.64 16.71 12.97
C GLN A 336 -5.23 17.96 12.19
N SER A 337 -4.46 18.86 12.81
CA SER A 337 -3.92 20.04 12.13
C SER A 337 -3.09 19.65 10.90
N LEU A 338 -2.26 18.62 11.03
CA LEU A 338 -1.43 18.15 9.92
C LEU A 338 -2.27 17.48 8.83
N TRP A 339 -3.33 16.74 9.19
CA TRP A 339 -4.23 16.18 8.19
C TRP A 339 -4.91 17.30 7.37
N SER A 340 -5.42 18.35 8.01
CA SER A 340 -6.02 19.49 7.30
C SER A 340 -5.04 20.14 6.33
N GLU A 341 -3.82 20.45 6.79
CA GLU A 341 -2.77 21.04 5.94
C GLU A 341 -2.43 20.14 4.74
N LEU A 342 -2.25 18.83 4.97
CA LEU A 342 -1.75 17.92 3.94
C LEU A 342 -2.83 17.36 3.00
N ARG A 343 -4.08 17.25 3.46
CA ARG A 343 -5.13 16.50 2.75
C ARG A 343 -6.34 17.35 2.37
N GLU A 344 -6.74 18.32 3.18
CA GLU A 344 -7.82 19.24 2.80
C GLU A 344 -7.31 20.31 1.83
N GLU A 345 -6.17 20.94 2.14
CA GLU A 345 -5.59 21.98 1.29
C GLU A 345 -4.66 21.39 0.21
N THR A 346 -3.83 20.40 0.57
CA THR A 346 -2.70 19.89 -0.22
C THR A 346 -1.69 21.00 -0.56
N PRO A 347 -0.53 21.06 0.11
CA PRO A 347 0.42 22.16 -0.06
C PRO A 347 1.05 22.16 -1.46
N SER A 348 1.46 23.35 -1.93
CA SER A 348 2.30 23.49 -3.12
C SER A 348 3.75 23.08 -2.83
N ILE A 349 4.58 22.97 -3.87
CA ILE A 349 5.99 22.60 -3.73
C ILE A 349 6.79 23.63 -2.91
N GLU A 350 6.38 24.90 -2.93
CA GLU A 350 6.94 25.99 -2.12
C GLU A 350 6.61 25.82 -0.63
N GLY A 351 5.41 25.33 -0.32
CA GLY A 351 4.99 24.95 1.04
C GLY A 351 5.72 23.69 1.56
N CYS A 352 6.48 23.02 0.71
CA CYS A 352 7.25 21.82 1.05
C CYS A 352 8.75 22.07 0.84
N PRO A 353 9.41 22.88 1.69
CA PRO A 353 10.80 23.26 1.49
C PRO A 353 11.73 22.03 1.59
N PRO A 354 12.88 22.05 0.88
CA PRO A 354 13.88 20.97 0.89
C PRO A 354 14.78 21.03 2.13
N ASN A 355 14.19 21.29 3.30
CA ASN A 355 14.88 21.44 4.58
C ASN A 355 14.64 20.20 5.45
N PRO A 356 15.39 19.10 5.25
CA PRO A 356 15.19 17.89 6.03
C PRO A 356 15.58 18.09 7.51
N ALA A 357 14.88 17.39 8.39
CA ALA A 357 15.33 17.20 9.76
C ALA A 357 16.68 16.45 9.78
N PRO A 358 17.54 16.72 10.78
CA PRO A 358 18.80 15.99 10.94
C PRO A 358 18.55 14.47 11.03
N MET A 359 19.54 13.69 10.63
CA MET A 359 19.49 12.25 10.88
C MET A 359 19.72 11.98 12.37
N ARG A 360 19.06 10.95 12.87
CA ARG A 360 19.25 10.39 14.21
C ARG A 360 20.19 9.20 14.12
N SER A 361 20.95 8.97 15.19
CA SER A 361 21.84 7.82 15.31
C SER A 361 21.33 6.83 16.34
N PHE A 362 21.43 5.54 16.02
CA PHE A 362 20.94 4.45 16.86
C PHE A 362 21.91 3.26 16.81
N GLY A 363 22.16 2.66 17.96
CA GLY A 363 22.77 1.33 18.08
C GLY A 363 21.75 0.20 17.89
N PRO A 364 22.21 -1.07 17.90
CA PRO A 364 21.32 -2.23 17.85
C PRO A 364 20.21 -2.18 18.90
N GLY A 365 19.00 -2.61 18.53
CA GLY A 365 17.81 -2.57 19.39
C GLY A 365 17.15 -1.20 19.50
N GLY A 366 17.47 -0.24 18.61
CA GLY A 366 16.87 1.10 18.64
C GLY A 366 17.31 1.93 19.84
N VAL A 367 18.52 1.68 20.37
CA VAL A 367 19.12 2.45 21.46
C VAL A 367 19.67 3.76 20.87
N PRO A 368 19.22 4.95 21.31
CA PRO A 368 19.77 6.22 20.83
C PRO A 368 21.29 6.27 21.02
N SER A 369 22.00 6.82 20.03
CA SER A 369 23.45 7.01 20.05
C SER A 369 23.77 8.50 19.90
N ASP A 370 24.79 8.97 20.62
CA ASP A 370 25.32 10.33 20.50
C ASP A 370 26.28 10.47 19.29
N GLU A 371 26.54 9.38 18.57
CA GLU A 371 27.39 9.41 17.37
C GLU A 371 26.76 10.26 16.27
N THR A 372 27.51 11.23 15.75
CA THR A 372 27.07 12.04 14.62
C THR A 372 26.90 11.16 13.38
N PRO A 373 25.73 11.18 12.71
CA PRO A 373 25.52 10.42 11.48
C PRO A 373 26.53 10.80 10.38
N GLU A 374 27.09 9.81 9.70
CA GLU A 374 28.11 10.01 8.66
C GLU A 374 27.61 10.75 7.40
N LYS A 375 26.31 10.64 7.11
CA LYS A 375 25.68 11.28 5.94
C LYS A 375 24.58 12.22 6.40
N SER A 376 24.21 13.19 5.57
CA SER A 376 22.96 13.94 5.74
C SER A 376 21.78 13.15 5.17
N ARG A 377 20.55 13.56 5.48
CA ARG A 377 19.34 12.97 4.91
C ARG A 377 19.33 13.10 3.38
N CYS A 378 19.74 14.26 2.85
CA CYS A 378 19.88 14.48 1.41
C CYS A 378 20.96 13.59 0.78
N GLY A 379 22.07 13.33 1.47
CA GLY A 379 23.14 12.45 0.97
C GLY A 379 22.78 10.96 0.88
N ARG A 380 21.59 10.56 1.36
CA ARG A 380 21.03 9.20 1.21
C ARG A 380 19.68 9.20 0.48
N CYS A 381 19.19 10.36 0.05
CA CYS A 381 17.88 10.49 -0.55
C CYS A 381 17.91 10.05 -2.01
N ASP A 382 17.02 9.14 -2.41
CA ASP A 382 16.87 8.69 -3.80
C ASP A 382 16.48 9.80 -4.79
N TRP A 383 16.15 10.99 -4.29
CA TRP A 383 15.74 12.16 -5.05
C TRP A 383 16.77 13.29 -5.03
N SER A 384 17.95 13.09 -4.45
CA SER A 384 18.97 14.14 -4.32
C SER A 384 19.31 14.77 -5.67
N HIS A 385 19.37 13.98 -6.73
CA HIS A 385 19.71 14.39 -8.09
C HIS A 385 18.65 15.26 -8.79
N ILE A 386 17.43 15.37 -8.23
CA ILE A 386 16.36 16.28 -8.71
C ILE A 386 15.86 17.23 -7.62
N CYS A 387 16.53 17.29 -6.48
CA CYS A 387 16.12 18.10 -5.34
C CYS A 387 17.11 19.23 -5.12
N PRO A 388 16.66 20.49 -4.98
CA PRO A 388 17.56 21.61 -4.67
C PRO A 388 18.25 21.49 -3.30
N GLY A 389 17.69 20.70 -2.36
CA GLY A 389 18.38 20.36 -1.11
C GLY A 389 19.43 19.25 -1.26
N GLY A 390 19.51 18.62 -2.43
CA GLY A 390 20.46 17.57 -2.79
C GLY A 390 21.55 18.09 -3.73
N GLU A 391 21.73 17.40 -4.85
CA GLU A 391 22.77 17.66 -5.85
C GLU A 391 22.26 18.50 -7.03
N PHE A 392 20.94 18.67 -7.15
CA PHE A 392 20.34 19.40 -8.26
C PHE A 392 20.54 20.91 -8.11
N THR A 393 21.22 21.52 -9.07
CA THR A 393 21.56 22.95 -9.06
C THR A 393 20.92 23.76 -10.19
N ASP A 394 20.19 23.08 -11.08
CA ASP A 394 19.52 23.65 -12.24
C ASP A 394 18.06 24.01 -11.95
N GLU A 395 17.38 24.54 -12.97
CA GLU A 395 15.93 24.69 -12.98
C GLU A 395 15.28 23.50 -13.72
N HIS A 396 14.12 23.06 -13.21
CA HIS A 396 13.31 22.08 -13.94
C HIS A 396 12.67 22.74 -15.16
N PRO A 397 12.56 22.03 -16.30
CA PRO A 397 11.86 22.55 -17.47
C PRO A 397 10.40 22.94 -17.15
N ASN A 398 9.81 23.75 -18.02
CA ASN A 398 8.40 24.14 -17.93
C ASN A 398 7.84 24.45 -19.34
N GLY A 399 7.59 23.40 -20.13
CA GLY A 399 7.14 23.56 -21.52
C GLY A 399 8.11 24.40 -22.37
N GLY A 400 7.59 25.06 -23.40
CA GLY A 400 8.32 26.00 -24.24
C GLY A 400 8.69 25.47 -25.64
N SER A 401 9.40 26.28 -26.40
CA SER A 401 9.79 26.00 -27.79
C SER A 401 11.20 25.43 -27.89
N PHE A 402 11.35 24.33 -28.63
CA PHE A 402 12.62 23.63 -28.77
C PHE A 402 12.97 23.35 -30.24
N HIS A 403 14.25 23.54 -30.59
CA HIS A 403 14.82 23.10 -31.86
C HIS A 403 15.33 21.67 -31.75
N LEU A 404 14.52 20.70 -32.19
CA LEU A 404 14.89 19.29 -32.15
C LEU A 404 15.89 18.93 -33.26
N PRO A 405 16.85 18.02 -33.01
CA PRO A 405 17.79 17.56 -34.03
C PRO A 405 17.08 17.05 -35.30
N GLY A 406 17.43 17.63 -36.44
CA GLY A 406 16.83 17.29 -37.74
C GLY A 406 15.49 17.98 -38.04
N SER A 407 14.98 18.82 -37.14
CA SER A 407 13.82 19.68 -37.40
C SER A 407 14.26 21.05 -37.91
N VAL A 408 13.55 21.57 -38.91
CA VAL A 408 13.74 22.94 -39.43
C VAL A 408 12.89 23.95 -38.65
N THR A 409 11.84 23.49 -37.98
CA THR A 409 10.91 24.32 -37.19
C THR A 409 11.02 24.02 -35.70
N GLU A 410 10.77 25.03 -34.88
CA GLU A 410 10.59 24.86 -33.44
C GLU A 410 9.40 23.95 -33.16
N THR A 411 9.53 23.15 -32.10
CA THR A 411 8.46 22.29 -31.60
C THR A 411 8.10 22.72 -30.19
N GLU A 412 6.83 23.05 -29.99
CA GLU A 412 6.27 23.44 -28.69
C GLU A 412 6.05 22.21 -27.80
N ALA A 413 6.57 22.27 -26.57
CA ALA A 413 6.24 21.37 -25.47
C ALA A 413 5.18 21.99 -24.56
N THR A 414 4.24 21.16 -24.12
CA THR A 414 3.25 21.52 -23.11
C THR A 414 3.79 21.19 -21.72
N PRO A 415 3.67 22.09 -20.73
CA PRO A 415 3.91 21.76 -19.32
C PRO A 415 3.08 20.55 -18.88
N LEU A 416 3.62 19.72 -17.99
CA LEU A 416 3.01 18.46 -17.58
C LEU A 416 1.65 18.67 -16.89
N ASN A 417 1.50 19.73 -16.10
CA ASN A 417 0.22 20.11 -15.48
C ASN A 417 -0.77 20.73 -16.48
N GLY A 418 -0.31 21.16 -17.65
CA GLY A 418 -1.13 21.74 -18.73
C GLY A 418 -1.73 20.71 -19.68
N ILE A 419 -1.40 19.42 -19.52
CA ILE A 419 -1.93 18.35 -20.37
C ILE A 419 -3.42 18.15 -20.09
N LYS A 420 -4.26 18.43 -21.08
CA LYS A 420 -5.70 18.19 -20.99
C LYS A 420 -6.05 16.74 -21.32
N THR A 421 -6.34 15.96 -20.28
CA THR A 421 -6.60 14.52 -20.38
C THR A 421 -8.08 14.17 -20.57
N ARG A 422 -8.97 15.04 -20.06
CA ARG A 422 -10.42 14.87 -20.11
C ARG A 422 -11.07 15.82 -21.09
N HIS A 423 -12.05 15.30 -21.83
CA HIS A 423 -12.75 16.05 -22.85
C HIS A 423 -14.24 15.72 -22.82
N THR A 424 -15.04 16.73 -23.18
CA THR A 424 -16.45 16.57 -23.46
C THR A 424 -16.62 16.55 -24.96
N VAL A 425 -17.34 15.55 -25.47
CA VAL A 425 -17.63 15.42 -26.91
C VAL A 425 -19.06 14.94 -27.12
N THR A 426 -19.61 15.23 -28.29
CA THR A 426 -20.94 14.80 -28.69
C THR A 426 -20.88 13.82 -29.84
N GLY A 427 -21.89 12.97 -29.96
CA GLY A 427 -21.97 12.01 -31.07
C GLY A 427 -23.24 11.19 -31.03
N ARG A 428 -23.60 10.62 -32.18
CA ARG A 428 -24.75 9.72 -32.29
C ARG A 428 -24.33 8.31 -31.93
N VAL A 429 -25.12 7.64 -31.10
CA VAL A 429 -24.90 6.26 -30.70
C VAL A 429 -25.01 5.36 -31.93
N HIS A 430 -23.91 4.74 -32.32
CA HIS A 430 -23.84 3.81 -33.45
C HIS A 430 -24.05 2.36 -33.02
N ALA A 431 -23.54 1.99 -31.85
CA ALA A 431 -23.64 0.66 -31.27
C ALA A 431 -23.63 0.73 -29.74
N VAL A 432 -24.32 -0.22 -29.10
CA VAL A 432 -24.36 -0.41 -27.65
C VAL A 432 -24.03 -1.87 -27.38
N ILE A 433 -23.05 -2.12 -26.51
CA ILE A 433 -22.60 -3.45 -26.12
C ILE A 433 -22.75 -3.57 -24.60
N ASN A 434 -23.68 -4.43 -24.20
CA ASN A 434 -23.94 -4.75 -22.80
C ASN A 434 -23.14 -5.98 -22.36
N GLY A 435 -22.89 -6.12 -21.06
CA GLY A 435 -22.21 -7.26 -20.46
C GLY A 435 -21.18 -6.84 -19.41
N LYS A 436 -20.21 -7.72 -19.12
CA LYS A 436 -19.17 -7.49 -18.10
C LYS A 436 -18.29 -6.26 -18.37
N HIS A 437 -18.15 -5.87 -19.64
CA HIS A 437 -17.40 -4.70 -20.06
C HIS A 437 -18.27 -3.82 -20.97
N PRO A 438 -19.20 -3.06 -20.36
CA PRO A 438 -20.14 -2.25 -21.11
C PRO A 438 -19.41 -1.17 -21.91
N ARG A 439 -19.84 -0.95 -23.16
CA ARG A 439 -19.29 0.09 -24.02
C ARG A 439 -20.31 0.54 -25.06
N ILE A 440 -20.15 1.76 -25.54
CA ILE A 440 -20.88 2.28 -26.69
C ILE A 440 -19.91 2.78 -27.75
N THR A 441 -20.36 2.80 -29.01
CA THR A 441 -19.66 3.51 -30.08
C THR A 441 -20.48 4.73 -30.44
N ILE A 442 -19.86 5.91 -30.40
CA ILE A 442 -20.47 7.15 -30.88
C ILE A 442 -19.82 7.56 -32.20
N ALA A 443 -20.60 8.23 -33.05
CA ALA A 443 -20.15 8.69 -34.35
C ALA A 443 -20.54 10.15 -34.59
N GLU A 444 -19.64 10.89 -35.22
CA GLU A 444 -19.90 12.20 -35.80
C GLU A 444 -19.91 12.04 -37.33
N GLY A 445 -21.10 12.13 -37.92
CA GLY A 445 -21.33 11.81 -39.33
C GLY A 445 -20.93 10.36 -39.66
N ASN A 446 -20.29 10.18 -40.84
CA ASN A 446 -19.85 8.87 -41.34
C ASN A 446 -18.32 8.67 -41.25
N SER A 447 -17.58 9.62 -40.70
CA SER A 447 -16.10 9.68 -40.81
C SER A 447 -15.36 9.60 -39.48
N ALA A 448 -15.98 9.95 -38.36
CA ALA A 448 -15.34 9.92 -37.04
C ALA A 448 -16.12 9.00 -36.09
N PHE A 449 -15.39 8.08 -35.45
CA PHE A 449 -15.93 7.11 -34.50
C PHE A 449 -15.08 7.10 -33.23
N ALA A 450 -15.74 7.00 -32.08
CA ALA A 450 -15.09 6.82 -30.79
C ALA A 450 -15.67 5.62 -30.04
N ASP A 451 -14.80 4.81 -29.44
CA ASP A 451 -15.14 3.73 -28.51
C ASP A 451 -15.24 4.28 -27.10
N VAL A 452 -16.45 4.34 -26.53
CA VAL A 452 -16.71 4.83 -25.18
C VAL A 452 -16.81 3.64 -24.24
N GLN A 453 -15.80 3.46 -23.40
CA GLN A 453 -15.72 2.35 -22.45
C GLN A 453 -16.25 2.78 -21.09
N ILE A 454 -17.26 2.06 -20.60
CA ILE A 454 -17.88 2.34 -19.31
C ILE A 454 -17.12 1.55 -18.24
N LYS A 455 -16.47 2.26 -17.33
CA LYS A 455 -15.60 1.70 -16.27
C LYS A 455 -16.19 1.85 -14.88
N ALA A 456 -17.16 2.74 -14.69
CA ALA A 456 -17.90 2.91 -13.45
C ALA A 456 -19.39 3.06 -13.78
N SER A 457 -20.26 2.53 -12.92
CA SER A 457 -21.73 2.63 -13.05
C SER A 457 -22.30 3.85 -12.33
N GLU A 458 -21.62 4.36 -11.31
CA GLU A 458 -22.07 5.48 -10.47
C GLU A 458 -21.19 6.72 -10.65
N TYR A 459 -21.84 7.87 -10.70
CA TYR A 459 -21.21 9.18 -10.81
C TYR A 459 -20.88 9.72 -9.41
N LYS A 460 -19.76 10.44 -9.30
CA LYS A 460 -19.25 10.94 -8.01
C LYS A 460 -20.21 11.87 -7.25
N ASP A 461 -21.10 12.55 -7.95
CA ASP A 461 -22.10 13.47 -7.37
C ASP A 461 -23.49 12.82 -7.33
N ASP A 462 -23.55 11.48 -7.23
CA ASP A 462 -24.75 10.63 -7.25
C ASP A 462 -25.38 10.41 -8.66
N GLY A 463 -26.07 9.28 -8.82
CA GLY A 463 -26.73 8.84 -10.06
C GLY A 463 -25.88 8.01 -11.03
N PRO A 464 -26.49 7.47 -12.10
CA PRO A 464 -25.80 6.58 -13.02
C PRO A 464 -24.88 7.36 -14.00
N THR A 465 -23.74 6.77 -14.34
CA THR A 465 -22.83 7.33 -15.36
C THR A 465 -23.37 7.18 -16.79
N VAL A 466 -24.36 6.29 -16.99
CA VAL A 466 -24.96 6.00 -18.28
C VAL A 466 -26.48 6.04 -18.15
N PRO A 467 -27.21 6.69 -19.08
CA PRO A 467 -28.65 6.68 -19.06
C PRO A 467 -29.21 5.27 -19.27
N GLU A 468 -30.26 4.91 -18.55
CA GLU A 468 -30.98 3.66 -18.75
C GLU A 468 -31.53 3.58 -20.18
N ASP A 469 -31.52 2.37 -20.76
CA ASP A 469 -32.07 2.06 -22.08
C ASP A 469 -31.56 2.93 -23.24
N LEU A 470 -30.27 3.28 -23.24
CA LEU A 470 -29.64 4.01 -24.35
C LEU A 470 -29.75 3.24 -25.69
N LYS A 471 -30.32 3.86 -26.73
CA LYS A 471 -30.53 3.22 -28.05
C LYS A 471 -29.63 3.79 -29.14
N LYS A 472 -29.43 2.97 -30.19
CA LYS A 472 -28.80 3.38 -31.44
C LYS A 472 -29.57 4.55 -32.07
N GLY A 473 -28.84 5.57 -32.52
CA GLY A 473 -29.35 6.77 -33.18
C GLY A 473 -29.51 7.98 -32.25
N GLU A 474 -29.55 7.76 -30.93
CA GLU A 474 -29.64 8.84 -29.94
C GLU A 474 -28.40 9.74 -30.00
N LEU A 475 -28.61 11.06 -29.87
CA LEU A 475 -27.53 12.03 -29.76
C LEU A 475 -27.15 12.15 -28.28
N VAL A 476 -25.88 11.95 -27.97
CA VAL A 476 -25.38 11.98 -26.60
C VAL A 476 -24.18 12.90 -26.45
N CYS A 477 -24.03 13.46 -25.26
CA CYS A 477 -22.84 14.12 -24.77
C CYS A 477 -22.10 13.18 -23.83
N VAL A 478 -20.86 12.86 -24.15
CA VAL A 478 -19.95 12.17 -23.23
C VAL A 478 -19.17 13.24 -22.49
N GLU A 479 -19.60 13.54 -21.27
CA GLU A 479 -19.09 14.63 -20.44
C GLU A 479 -17.85 14.21 -19.67
N ASN A 480 -16.80 15.04 -19.75
CA ASN A 480 -15.58 14.94 -18.95
C ASN A 480 -14.90 13.57 -18.98
N ALA A 481 -15.04 12.82 -20.08
CA ALA A 481 -14.45 11.49 -20.21
C ALA A 481 -12.96 11.55 -20.48
N PHE A 482 -12.25 10.55 -19.98
CA PHE A 482 -10.82 10.43 -20.23
C PHE A 482 -10.60 10.06 -21.70
N PHE A 483 -9.80 10.85 -22.41
CA PHE A 483 -9.59 10.70 -23.84
C PHE A 483 -8.24 10.07 -24.15
N GLN A 484 -8.26 9.06 -25.02
CA GLN A 484 -7.09 8.29 -25.42
C GLN A 484 -7.15 7.98 -26.92
N ILE A 485 -5.99 7.84 -27.55
CA ILE A 485 -5.85 7.16 -28.84
C ILE A 485 -5.17 5.80 -28.64
N ASN A 486 -5.71 4.75 -29.24
CA ASN A 486 -5.04 3.45 -29.22
C ASN A 486 -3.92 3.34 -30.27
N TYR A 487 -3.18 2.23 -30.26
CA TYR A 487 -2.08 1.97 -31.20
C TYR A 487 -2.50 1.99 -32.69
N LYS A 488 -3.80 1.87 -33.00
CA LYS A 488 -4.35 1.94 -34.37
C LYS A 488 -4.83 3.34 -34.76
N GLY A 489 -4.74 4.33 -33.87
CA GLY A 489 -5.26 5.68 -34.13
C GLY A 489 -6.74 5.86 -33.80
N ALA A 490 -7.44 4.86 -33.25
CA ALA A 490 -8.86 5.00 -32.92
C ALA A 490 -9.06 5.76 -31.61
N LEU A 491 -10.09 6.61 -31.58
CA LEU A 491 -10.47 7.40 -30.42
C LEU A 491 -11.15 6.52 -29.37
N ILE A 492 -10.69 6.64 -28.12
CA ILE A 492 -11.25 5.95 -26.97
C ILE A 492 -11.59 6.99 -25.90
N LEU A 493 -12.82 6.89 -25.38
CA LEU A 493 -13.29 7.67 -24.23
C LEU A 493 -13.52 6.69 -23.09
N LYS A 494 -13.07 7.01 -21.87
CA LYS A 494 -13.38 6.20 -20.69
C LYS A 494 -14.29 6.97 -19.76
N VAL A 495 -15.41 6.34 -19.43
CA VAL A 495 -16.39 6.84 -18.45
C VAL A 495 -16.07 6.20 -17.12
N ASP A 496 -15.44 6.96 -16.24
CA ASP A 496 -15.13 6.62 -14.86
C ASP A 496 -16.01 7.45 -13.90
N PRO A 497 -15.84 7.40 -12.57
CA PRO A 497 -16.76 8.09 -11.65
C PRO A 497 -16.86 9.61 -11.85
N PHE A 498 -15.95 10.24 -12.59
CA PHE A 498 -15.94 11.69 -12.86
C PHE A 498 -16.48 12.07 -14.24
N ALA A 499 -16.96 11.09 -15.00
CA ALA A 499 -17.50 11.26 -16.34
C ALA A 499 -18.90 10.63 -16.41
N ARG A 500 -19.72 11.13 -17.33
CA ARG A 500 -21.06 10.56 -17.57
C ARG A 500 -21.51 10.79 -19.00
N ILE A 501 -22.52 10.04 -19.40
CA ILE A 501 -23.16 10.15 -20.69
C ILE A 501 -24.52 10.82 -20.46
N LEU A 502 -24.80 11.88 -21.20
CA LEU A 502 -26.06 12.63 -21.14
C LEU A 502 -26.75 12.57 -22.50
N ARG A 503 -28.08 12.53 -22.52
CA ARG A 503 -28.86 12.70 -23.75
C ARG A 503 -28.90 14.19 -24.09
N LEU A 504 -28.58 14.52 -25.34
CA LEU A 504 -28.71 15.89 -25.83
C LEU A 504 -30.11 16.11 -26.40
N GLN A 505 -30.63 17.31 -26.19
CA GLN A 505 -31.87 17.81 -26.75
C GLN A 505 -31.60 18.70 -27.96
N GLU A 506 -32.65 18.99 -28.72
CA GLU A 506 -32.58 19.85 -29.89
C GLU A 506 -32.26 21.29 -29.44
N GLY A 507 -31.14 21.84 -29.92
CA GLY A 507 -30.64 23.17 -29.56
C GLY A 507 -29.45 23.17 -28.58
N ASP A 508 -29.08 22.02 -28.02
CA ASP A 508 -27.87 21.90 -27.21
C ASP A 508 -26.59 22.05 -28.06
N GLU A 509 -25.50 22.53 -27.44
CA GLU A 509 -24.21 22.70 -28.11
C GLU A 509 -23.56 21.35 -28.46
N GLU A 510 -23.21 21.16 -29.72
CA GLU A 510 -22.49 19.98 -30.20
C GLU A 510 -20.97 20.23 -30.21
N ILE A 511 -20.22 19.28 -29.66
CA ILE A 511 -18.75 19.35 -29.54
C ILE A 511 -18.13 18.21 -30.35
N SER A 512 -17.41 18.56 -31.42
CA SER A 512 -16.85 17.60 -32.38
C SER A 512 -15.94 16.55 -31.73
N LEU A 513 -15.97 15.32 -32.26
CA LEU A 513 -15.04 14.23 -31.89
C LEU A 513 -13.60 14.54 -32.26
N ASN A 514 -13.37 15.51 -33.16
CA ASN A 514 -12.05 15.92 -33.62
C ASN A 514 -11.45 17.09 -32.82
N SER A 515 -12.24 17.74 -31.97
CA SER A 515 -11.78 18.84 -31.11
C SER A 515 -10.68 18.43 -30.10
N PRO A 516 -10.71 17.23 -29.49
CA PRO A 516 -9.70 16.84 -28.52
C PRO A 516 -8.31 16.64 -29.13
N ARG A 517 -7.29 17.23 -28.50
CA ARG A 517 -5.88 16.91 -28.78
C ARG A 517 -5.53 15.57 -28.15
N ALA A 518 -5.17 14.61 -28.99
CA ALA A 518 -4.84 13.26 -28.55
C ALA A 518 -3.38 13.02 -28.15
N ARG A 519 -2.48 13.84 -28.69
CA ARG A 519 -1.04 13.62 -28.59
C ARG A 519 -0.32 14.88 -28.18
N TRP A 520 0.65 14.72 -27.29
CA TRP A 520 1.32 15.80 -26.60
C TRP A 520 2.82 15.72 -26.84
N ASN A 521 3.44 16.87 -26.90
CA ASN A 521 4.88 16.99 -26.77
C ASN A 521 5.15 17.49 -25.36
N VAL A 522 6.10 16.90 -24.67
CA VAL A 522 6.39 17.21 -23.26
C VAL A 522 7.88 17.35 -23.06
N THR A 523 8.26 18.11 -22.05
CA THR A 523 9.64 18.19 -21.57
C THR A 523 9.66 18.02 -20.05
N GLY A 524 10.80 17.63 -19.51
CA GLY A 524 11.01 17.54 -18.08
C GLY A 524 12.34 16.88 -17.73
N THR A 525 12.61 16.82 -16.43
CA THR A 525 13.74 16.14 -15.82
C THR A 525 13.37 14.68 -15.52
N VAL A 526 14.23 13.75 -15.91
CA VAL A 526 14.04 12.32 -15.63
C VAL A 526 14.29 12.05 -14.15
N VAL A 527 13.24 11.65 -13.43
CA VAL A 527 13.35 11.29 -12.02
C VAL A 527 13.92 9.88 -11.87
N TYR A 528 13.40 8.92 -12.64
CA TYR A 528 13.84 7.52 -12.66
C TYR A 528 13.29 6.77 -13.87
N ARG A 529 13.89 5.61 -14.18
CA ARG A 529 13.41 4.65 -15.18
C ARG A 529 12.66 3.49 -14.52
N THR A 530 11.85 2.82 -15.31
CA THR A 530 11.04 1.65 -14.93
C THR A 530 11.08 0.60 -16.03
N GLU A 531 10.97 -0.66 -15.65
CA GLU A 531 10.90 -1.77 -16.59
C GLU A 531 10.01 -2.89 -16.04
N LYS A 532 9.08 -3.38 -16.87
CA LYS A 532 8.26 -4.56 -16.60
C LYS A 532 8.54 -5.63 -17.64
N ARG A 533 8.73 -6.86 -17.20
CA ARG A 533 8.91 -8.03 -18.06
C ARG A 533 7.93 -9.13 -17.70
N GLY A 534 7.63 -9.97 -18.67
CA GLY A 534 6.89 -11.20 -18.43
C GLY A 534 6.87 -12.10 -19.64
N VAL A 535 6.23 -13.25 -19.48
CA VAL A 535 6.05 -14.26 -20.53
C VAL A 535 4.57 -14.35 -20.86
N SER A 536 4.24 -14.44 -22.15
CA SER A 536 2.88 -14.67 -22.62
C SER A 536 2.86 -15.83 -23.62
N ALA A 537 1.67 -16.27 -24.01
CA ALA A 537 1.51 -17.25 -25.10
C ALA A 537 2.10 -16.77 -26.45
N ARG A 538 2.37 -15.46 -26.60
CA ARG A 538 2.98 -14.85 -27.78
C ARG A 538 4.49 -14.63 -27.63
N GLY A 539 5.10 -15.12 -26.55
CA GLY A 539 6.50 -14.94 -26.19
C GLY A 539 6.71 -13.89 -25.10
N ASP A 540 7.98 -13.60 -24.87
CA ASP A 540 8.45 -12.66 -23.86
C ASP A 540 8.05 -11.23 -24.24
N TRP A 541 7.65 -10.46 -23.25
CA TRP A 541 7.29 -9.07 -23.42
C TRP A 541 8.06 -8.20 -22.43
N CYS A 542 8.39 -6.99 -22.88
CA CYS A 542 9.05 -5.98 -22.09
C CYS A 542 8.41 -4.62 -22.34
N ARG A 543 8.06 -3.94 -21.25
CA ARG A 543 7.63 -2.54 -21.25
C ARG A 543 8.67 -1.72 -20.49
N LYS A 544 9.09 -0.62 -21.10
CA LYS A 544 10.01 0.37 -20.53
C LYS A 544 9.23 1.63 -20.21
N GLY A 545 9.72 2.42 -19.27
CA GLY A 545 9.09 3.69 -18.91
C GLY A 545 9.97 4.57 -18.05
N LEU A 546 9.58 5.81 -17.86
CA LEU A 546 10.26 6.75 -16.98
C LEU A 546 9.24 7.60 -16.22
N MET A 547 9.64 8.07 -15.05
CA MET A 547 8.95 9.15 -14.35
C MET A 547 9.63 10.46 -14.74
N LEU A 548 8.83 11.37 -15.27
CA LEU A 548 9.24 12.71 -15.64
C LEU A 548 8.67 13.71 -14.63
N MET A 549 9.42 14.75 -14.32
CA MET A 549 8.91 15.92 -13.61
C MET A 549 9.29 17.20 -14.34
N ASP A 550 8.46 18.21 -14.19
CA ASP A 550 8.76 19.57 -14.60
C ASP A 550 8.52 20.48 -13.37
N GLU A 551 8.57 21.80 -13.53
CA GLU A 551 8.35 22.73 -12.42
C GLU A 551 7.01 22.47 -11.69
N PHE A 552 5.95 22.15 -12.44
CA PHE A 552 4.58 22.15 -11.93
C PHE A 552 3.87 20.79 -11.89
N GLY A 553 4.48 19.74 -12.43
CA GLY A 553 3.85 18.44 -12.64
C GLY A 553 4.82 17.27 -12.62
N SER A 554 4.22 16.07 -12.63
CA SER A 554 4.92 14.83 -12.89
C SER A 554 4.07 13.94 -13.79
N LEU A 555 4.74 13.14 -14.62
CA LEU A 555 4.08 12.22 -15.53
C LEU A 555 4.90 10.95 -15.69
N LYS A 556 4.30 9.80 -15.39
CA LYS A 556 4.86 8.51 -15.76
C LYS A 556 4.57 8.25 -17.23
N ILE A 557 5.61 7.96 -18.01
CA ILE A 557 5.51 7.64 -19.43
C ILE A 557 5.99 6.22 -19.66
N GLU A 558 5.17 5.36 -20.26
CA GLU A 558 5.47 3.94 -20.50
C GLU A 558 5.24 3.56 -21.96
N GLY A 559 5.82 2.44 -22.41
CA GLY A 559 5.52 1.86 -23.71
C GLY A 559 6.21 0.53 -23.93
N TRP A 560 5.94 -0.12 -25.06
CA TRP A 560 6.65 -1.34 -25.43
C TRP A 560 8.12 -1.06 -25.67
N GLN A 561 9.01 -1.99 -25.31
CA GLN A 561 10.45 -1.83 -25.52
C GLN A 561 10.80 -1.40 -26.96
N ALA A 562 10.10 -1.92 -27.96
CA ALA A 562 10.32 -1.61 -29.37
C ALA A 562 9.87 -0.20 -29.80
N ASP A 563 9.06 0.49 -28.99
CA ASP A 563 8.61 1.86 -29.26
C ASP A 563 9.62 2.90 -28.74
N TRP A 564 10.54 2.50 -27.87
CA TRP A 564 11.60 3.36 -27.37
C TRP A 564 12.81 3.39 -28.32
N GLY A 565 13.33 4.59 -28.60
CA GLY A 565 14.57 4.77 -29.35
C GLY A 565 15.82 4.51 -28.51
N SER A 566 16.98 4.43 -29.16
CA SER A 566 18.28 4.15 -28.51
C SER A 566 18.66 5.15 -27.40
N GLN A 567 18.18 6.40 -27.49
CA GLN A 567 18.44 7.43 -26.47
C GLN A 567 17.87 7.06 -25.10
N TYR A 568 16.81 6.25 -25.02
CA TYR A 568 16.25 5.83 -23.73
C TYR A 568 17.30 5.07 -22.88
N ASP A 569 18.11 4.23 -23.52
CA ASP A 569 19.10 3.42 -22.83
C ASP A 569 20.30 4.27 -22.35
N MET A 570 20.49 5.45 -22.95
CA MET A 570 21.53 6.43 -22.59
C MET A 570 21.12 7.34 -21.42
N LEU A 571 19.84 7.34 -21.01
CA LEU A 571 19.33 8.21 -19.96
C LEU A 571 19.92 7.90 -18.59
N SER A 572 20.28 8.98 -17.90
CA SER A 572 20.58 9.02 -16.47
C SER A 572 19.48 9.79 -15.72
N PRO A 573 19.18 9.42 -14.46
CA PRO A 573 18.37 10.28 -13.60
C PRO A 573 18.99 11.68 -13.51
N GLY A 574 18.17 12.72 -13.64
CA GLY A 574 18.61 14.13 -13.71
C GLY A 574 18.69 14.69 -15.13
N ASP A 575 18.75 13.85 -16.16
CA ASP A 575 18.75 14.32 -17.55
C ASP A 575 17.46 15.08 -17.88
N LYS A 576 17.61 16.21 -18.59
CA LYS A 576 16.47 16.93 -19.20
C LYS A 576 16.15 16.28 -20.54
N VAL A 577 14.88 16.01 -20.79
CA VAL A 577 14.43 15.37 -22.03
C VAL A 577 13.27 16.12 -22.67
N PHE A 578 13.13 15.95 -23.97
CA PHE A 578 11.96 16.30 -24.76
C PHE A 578 11.39 15.03 -25.38
N ILE A 579 10.09 14.80 -25.21
CA ILE A 579 9.41 13.65 -25.80
C ILE A 579 8.28 14.14 -26.70
N THR A 580 8.39 13.84 -27.99
CA THR A 580 7.37 14.17 -28.98
C THR A 580 6.26 13.14 -29.01
N ASN A 581 5.04 13.60 -29.29
CA ASN A 581 3.95 12.77 -29.81
C ASN A 581 3.58 11.61 -28.88
N ILE A 582 3.64 11.81 -27.56
CA ILE A 582 3.11 10.85 -26.58
C ILE A 582 1.60 10.85 -26.65
N GLY A 583 0.96 9.69 -26.49
CA GLY A 583 -0.46 9.68 -26.16
C GLY A 583 -0.66 9.73 -24.66
N ILE A 584 -1.91 9.90 -24.26
CA ILE A 584 -2.31 9.92 -22.86
C ILE A 584 -3.22 8.74 -22.59
N ASP A 585 -3.00 8.11 -21.43
CA ASP A 585 -3.83 7.07 -20.88
C ASP A 585 -4.01 7.33 -19.38
N GLY A 586 -5.03 6.74 -18.78
CA GLY A 586 -5.38 6.98 -17.39
C GLY A 586 -6.69 6.35 -16.98
N TRP A 587 -6.97 6.51 -15.68
CA TRP A 587 -8.20 6.11 -15.02
C TRP A 587 -8.38 6.95 -13.74
N ALA A 588 -9.59 7.46 -13.50
CA ALA A 588 -9.91 8.34 -12.38
C ALA A 588 -8.95 9.55 -12.34
N ALA A 589 -8.13 9.64 -11.27
CA ALA A 589 -7.15 10.71 -11.05
C ALA A 589 -5.70 10.31 -11.43
N LEU A 590 -5.50 9.15 -12.08
CA LEU A 590 -4.18 8.68 -12.52
C LEU A 590 -4.00 8.96 -14.01
N THR A 591 -3.07 9.84 -14.33
CA THR A 591 -2.64 10.16 -15.70
C THR A 591 -1.29 9.52 -15.98
N ARG A 592 -1.15 8.93 -17.15
CA ARG A 592 0.11 8.36 -17.67
C ARG A 592 0.27 8.71 -19.15
N GLY A 593 1.50 8.93 -19.57
CA GLY A 593 1.86 9.00 -20.98
C GLY A 593 2.11 7.61 -21.55
N GLU A 594 1.77 7.43 -22.82
CA GLU A 594 2.10 6.22 -23.58
C GLU A 594 3.01 6.59 -24.77
N MET A 595 4.13 5.89 -24.86
CA MET A 595 5.03 5.89 -25.99
C MET A 595 4.49 5.00 -27.10
N TYR A 596 4.49 5.52 -28.32
CA TYR A 596 4.17 4.76 -29.52
C TYR A 596 5.34 4.78 -30.49
N ARG A 597 5.29 3.95 -31.53
CA ARG A 597 6.25 3.97 -32.66
C ARG A 597 6.48 5.35 -33.30
N ALA A 598 5.53 6.27 -33.18
CA ALA A 598 5.62 7.63 -33.72
C ALA A 598 6.14 8.65 -32.70
N SER A 599 6.36 8.25 -31.45
CA SER A 599 6.93 9.08 -30.39
C SER A 599 8.45 9.06 -30.47
N ARG A 600 9.12 10.16 -30.12
CA ARG A 600 10.58 10.24 -30.07
C ARG A 600 11.01 10.90 -28.78
N LEU A 601 12.02 10.31 -28.14
CA LEU A 601 12.71 10.91 -27.00
C LEU A 601 14.00 11.55 -27.48
N HIS A 602 14.24 12.77 -27.02
CA HIS A 602 15.44 13.56 -27.25
C HIS A 602 16.03 13.94 -25.88
N ILE A 603 17.28 13.60 -25.62
CA ILE A 603 18.04 14.15 -24.50
C ILE A 603 18.42 15.58 -24.86
N LEU A 604 18.11 16.51 -23.97
CA LEU A 604 18.48 17.90 -24.11
C LEU A 604 19.88 18.07 -23.53
N HIS A 605 20.79 18.56 -24.36
CA HIS A 605 22.10 19.02 -23.91
C HIS A 605 22.00 20.54 -23.80
N ASP A 606 22.32 21.06 -22.61
CA ASP A 606 22.42 22.50 -22.39
C ASP A 606 23.50 23.13 -23.26
#